data_AF-A0A6L7S1F4-F1
#
_entry.id   AF-A0A6L7S1F4-F1
#
_cell.length_a   1.000
_cell.length_b   1.000
_cell.length_c   1.000
_cell.angle_alpha   90.00
_cell.angle_beta   90.00
_cell.angle_gamma   90.00
#
_symmetry.space_group_name_H-M   'P 1'
#
loop_
_entity.id
_entity.type
_entity.pdbx_description
1 polymer ?
#
loop_
_entity_poly.entity_id
_entity_poly.type
_entity_poly.pdbx_seq_one_letter_code
_entity_poly.pdbx_strand_id
1 'polypeptide(L)'
;MRIALWALGALAAVLIAFLAFVFAQPRLATGVAFGVNTAPIEARLRDDFPPRTTDARTEAITAAASAFFEALDARQRGKATYSFSDNAQRSNWSNFPEGMIPRGGLKLGELSAG
;
A
#
# COMPACT_ATOMS: atom_id res chain seq x y z
N MET A 1 13.80 57.80 -18.80
CA MET A 1 14.33 56.84 -17.79
C MET A 1 13.40 56.60 -16.59
N ARG A 2 12.70 57.62 -16.06
CA ARG A 2 11.83 57.46 -14.88
C ARG A 2 10.60 56.56 -15.10
N ILE A 3 9.94 56.65 -16.26
CA ILE A 3 8.74 55.84 -16.60
C ILE A 3 9.08 54.34 -16.67
N ALA A 4 10.26 53.98 -17.19
CA ALA A 4 10.72 52.59 -17.25
C ALA A 4 10.96 51.98 -15.86
N LEU A 5 11.42 52.79 -14.89
CA LEU A 5 11.59 52.35 -13.50
C LEU A 5 10.25 52.06 -12.81
N TRP A 6 9.23 52.89 -13.04
CA TRP A 6 7.89 52.68 -12.50
C TRP A 6 7.22 51.44 -13.11
N ALA A 7 7.41 51.21 -14.41
CA ALA A 7 6.90 50.02 -15.09
C ALA A 7 7.55 48.73 -14.57
N LEU A 8 8.88 48.74 -14.35
CA LEU A 8 9.60 47.60 -13.76
C LEU A 8 9.16 47.33 -12.31
N GLY A 9 8.98 48.39 -11.53
CA GLY A 9 8.50 48.29 -10.14
C GLY A 9 7.08 47.73 -10.06
N ALA A 10 6.18 48.16 -10.95
CA ALA A 10 4.82 47.64 -11.02
C ALA A 10 4.79 46.16 -11.42
N LEU A 11 5.60 45.74 -12.40
CA LEU A 11 5.72 44.34 -12.80
C LEU A 11 6.23 43.46 -11.65
N ALA A 12 7.24 43.92 -10.92
CA ALA A 12 7.80 43.21 -9.77
C ALA A 12 6.75 43.07 -8.65
N ALA A 13 5.98 44.12 -8.36
CA ALA A 13 4.92 44.08 -7.36
C ALA A 13 3.81 43.07 -7.72
N VAL A 14 3.41 43.02 -9.00
CA VAL A 14 2.43 42.04 -9.50
C VAL A 14 2.97 40.62 -9.37
N LEU A 15 4.23 40.38 -9.73
CA LEU A 15 4.86 39.06 -9.61
C LEU A 15 4.95 38.60 -8.14
N ILE A 16 5.34 39.50 -7.23
CA ILE A 16 5.42 39.21 -5.80
C ILE A 16 4.03 38.89 -5.23
N ALA A 17 3.02 39.67 -5.58
CA ALA A 17 1.65 39.43 -5.15
C ALA A 17 1.12 38.08 -5.68
N PHE A 18 1.43 37.75 -6.94
CA PHE A 18 1.06 36.47 -7.54
C PHE A 18 1.76 35.29 -6.84
N LEU A 19 3.07 35.38 -6.60
CA LEU A 19 3.81 34.34 -5.87
C LEU A 19 3.29 34.19 -4.44
N ALA A 20 3.07 35.28 -3.72
CA ALA A 20 2.49 35.24 -2.37
C ALA A 20 1.10 34.58 -2.36
N PHE A 21 0.26 34.88 -3.36
CA PHE A 21 -1.05 34.23 -3.52
C PHE A 21 -0.92 32.72 -3.79
N VAL A 22 -0.01 32.29 -4.67
CA VAL A 22 0.22 30.86 -4.95
C VAL A 22 0.70 30.12 -3.70
N PHE A 23 1.65 30.69 -2.95
CA PHE A 23 2.20 30.05 -1.73
C PHE A 23 1.26 30.13 -0.52
N ALA A 24 0.36 31.12 -0.46
CA ALA A 24 -0.69 31.19 0.56
C ALA A 24 -1.83 30.17 0.30
N GLN A 25 -1.89 29.59 -0.90
CA GLN A 25 -2.88 28.58 -1.29
C GLN A 25 -2.22 27.20 -1.37
N PRO A 26 -2.15 26.43 -0.26
CA PRO A 26 -1.39 25.19 -0.20
C PRO A 26 -1.80 24.16 -1.27
N ARG A 27 -3.07 24.19 -1.74
CA ARG A 27 -3.58 23.35 -2.83
C ARG A 27 -3.03 23.72 -4.21
N LEU A 28 -2.83 25.01 -4.48
CA LEU A 28 -2.23 25.50 -5.73
C LEU A 28 -0.72 25.27 -5.71
N ALA A 29 -0.07 25.54 -4.57
CA ALA A 29 1.36 25.29 -4.39
C ALA A 29 1.72 23.80 -4.59
N THR A 30 0.94 22.88 -4.01
CA THR A 30 1.17 21.43 -4.20
C THR A 30 0.91 20.98 -5.64
N GLY A 31 -0.16 21.48 -6.28
CA GLY A 31 -0.46 21.14 -7.67
C GLY A 31 0.60 21.62 -8.66
N VAL A 32 1.12 22.83 -8.48
CA VAL A 32 2.16 23.43 -9.35
C VAL A 32 3.55 22.85 -9.07
N ALA A 33 3.92 22.62 -7.81
CA ALA A 33 5.27 22.18 -7.45
C ALA A 33 5.50 20.67 -7.62
N PHE A 34 4.46 19.84 -7.47
CA PHE A 34 4.60 18.37 -7.47
C PHE A 34 3.76 17.68 -8.56
N GLY A 35 3.04 18.43 -9.41
CA GLY A 35 2.23 17.85 -10.48
C GLY A 35 1.09 16.94 -9.99
N VAL A 36 0.66 17.11 -8.74
CA VAL A 36 -0.40 16.31 -8.13
C VAL A 36 -1.75 16.96 -8.41
N ASN A 37 -2.68 16.20 -8.99
CA ASN A 37 -4.07 16.64 -9.10
C ASN A 37 -4.70 16.64 -7.70
N THR A 38 -5.03 17.83 -7.18
CA THR A 38 -5.64 17.99 -5.84
C THR A 38 -7.16 18.03 -5.89
N ALA A 39 -7.77 17.89 -7.08
CA ALA A 39 -9.21 17.72 -7.18
C ALA A 39 -9.59 16.39 -6.51
N PRO A 40 -10.56 16.38 -5.58
CA PRO A 40 -11.08 15.13 -5.03
C PRO A 40 -11.62 14.28 -6.17
N ILE A 41 -11.03 13.10 -6.37
CA ILE A 41 -11.67 12.07 -7.17
C ILE A 41 -12.62 11.37 -6.22
N GLU A 42 -13.93 11.47 -6.49
CA GLU A 42 -14.91 10.59 -5.86
C GLU A 42 -14.68 9.17 -6.38
N ALA A 43 -13.74 8.45 -5.76
CA ALA A 43 -13.65 7.01 -5.93
C ALA A 43 -14.91 6.43 -5.28
N ARG A 44 -15.92 6.10 -6.08
CA ARG A 44 -17.11 5.39 -5.61
C ARG A 44 -16.65 4.05 -5.05
N LEU A 45 -16.53 3.98 -3.72
CA LEU A 45 -16.29 2.73 -3.02
C LEU A 45 -17.52 1.85 -3.27
N ARG A 46 -17.27 0.57 -3.58
CA ARG A 46 -18.35 -0.40 -3.66
C ARG A 46 -18.73 -0.73 -2.22
N ASP A 47 -19.94 -0.36 -1.83
CA ASP A 47 -20.44 -0.57 -0.47
C ASP A 47 -20.74 -2.05 -0.19
N ASP A 48 -21.06 -2.81 -1.25
CA ASP A 48 -21.45 -4.21 -1.16
C ASP A 48 -20.63 -5.13 -2.06
N PHE A 49 -20.05 -6.16 -1.45
CA PHE A 49 -19.47 -7.29 -2.14
C PHE A 49 -20.34 -8.50 -1.86
N PRO A 50 -21.27 -8.88 -2.77
CA PRO A 50 -22.13 -10.02 -2.53
C PRO A 50 -21.24 -11.26 -2.31
N PRO A 51 -21.47 -12.03 -1.22
CA PRO A 51 -20.70 -13.22 -0.97
C PRO A 51 -20.89 -14.17 -2.14
N ARG A 52 -19.78 -14.67 -2.69
CA ARG A 52 -19.86 -15.76 -3.65
C ARG A 52 -20.25 -17.01 -2.89
N THR A 53 -21.19 -17.77 -3.42
CA THR A 53 -21.49 -19.11 -2.92
C THR A 53 -20.24 -19.97 -3.08
N THR A 54 -19.96 -20.83 -2.10
CA THR A 54 -18.94 -21.85 -2.24
C THR A 54 -19.25 -22.69 -3.47
N ASP A 55 -18.30 -22.77 -4.40
CA ASP A 55 -18.38 -23.63 -5.56
C ASP A 55 -17.50 -24.87 -5.37
N ALA A 56 -17.65 -25.85 -6.27
CA ALA A 56 -16.88 -27.09 -6.20
C ALA A 56 -15.35 -26.86 -6.21
N ARG A 57 -14.88 -25.76 -6.80
CA ARG A 57 -13.44 -25.40 -6.78
C ARG A 57 -13.00 -24.94 -5.39
N THR A 58 -13.80 -24.09 -4.75
CA THR A 58 -13.55 -23.62 -3.39
C THR A 58 -13.50 -24.82 -2.43
N GLU A 59 -14.46 -25.75 -2.54
CA GLU A 59 -14.47 -26.98 -1.75
C GLU A 59 -13.21 -27.83 -1.97
N ALA A 60 -12.82 -28.04 -3.24
CA ALA A 60 -11.62 -28.81 -3.57
C ALA A 60 -10.34 -28.18 -3.01
N ILE A 61 -10.22 -26.85 -3.08
CA ILE A 61 -9.07 -26.12 -2.52
C ILE A 61 -9.04 -26.25 -1.00
N THR A 62 -10.18 -26.06 -0.33
CA THR A 62 -10.27 -26.20 1.13
C THR A 62 -9.95 -27.63 1.57
N ALA A 63 -10.45 -28.64 0.86
CA ALA A 63 -10.15 -30.04 1.14
C ALA A 63 -8.66 -30.36 0.99
N ALA A 64 -8.03 -29.90 -0.09
CA ALA A 64 -6.59 -30.08 -0.32
C ALA A 64 -5.74 -29.37 0.75
N ALA A 65 -6.12 -28.15 1.15
CA ALA A 65 -5.44 -27.42 2.21
C ALA A 65 -5.55 -28.15 3.56
N SER A 66 -6.73 -28.64 3.93
CA SER A 66 -6.92 -29.43 5.15
C SER A 66 -6.08 -30.70 5.13
N ALA A 67 -6.11 -31.46 4.03
CA ALA A 67 -5.30 -32.68 3.89
C ALA A 67 -3.79 -32.40 4.02
N PHE A 68 -3.31 -31.28 3.47
CA PHE A 68 -1.93 -30.84 3.67
C PHE A 68 -1.61 -30.60 5.14
N PHE A 69 -2.45 -29.86 5.87
CA PHE A 69 -2.24 -29.61 7.30
C PHE A 69 -2.33 -30.87 8.16
N GLU A 70 -3.13 -31.86 7.76
CA GLU A 70 -3.23 -33.17 8.42
C GLU A 70 -1.95 -33.99 8.23
N ALA A 71 -1.31 -33.91 7.06
CA ALA A 71 -0.06 -34.61 6.76
C ALA A 71 1.15 -34.08 7.54
N LEU A 72 1.07 -32.86 8.10
CA LEU A 72 2.16 -32.28 8.89
C LEU A 72 2.27 -32.91 10.28
N ASP A 73 3.50 -33.12 10.74
CA ASP A 73 3.74 -33.44 12.15
C ASP A 73 3.43 -32.22 13.06
N ALA A 74 3.40 -32.43 14.37
CA ALA A 74 3.08 -31.36 15.33
C ALA A 74 4.07 -30.18 15.27
N ARG A 75 5.34 -30.44 14.99
CA ARG A 75 6.39 -29.42 14.88
C ARG A 75 6.22 -28.60 13.60
N GLN A 76 5.99 -29.27 12.47
CA GLN A 76 5.75 -28.64 11.18
C GLN A 76 4.47 -27.81 11.20
N ARG A 77 3.38 -28.34 11.78
CA ARG A 77 2.11 -27.62 11.93
C ARG A 77 2.27 -26.37 12.79
N GLY A 78 3.06 -26.44 13.86
CA GLY A 78 3.40 -25.27 14.69
C GLY A 78 4.18 -24.17 13.97
N LYS A 79 4.93 -24.51 12.90
CA LYS A 79 5.59 -23.51 12.03
C LYS A 79 4.65 -22.93 10.97
N ALA A 80 3.58 -23.63 10.63
CA ALA A 80 2.63 -23.24 9.59
C ALA A 80 1.42 -22.45 10.13
N THR A 81 1.24 -22.40 11.46
CA THR A 81 0.09 -21.77 12.12
C THR A 81 0.55 -20.70 13.10
N TYR A 82 -0.11 -19.55 13.09
CA TYR A 82 0.17 -18.41 13.96
C TYR A 82 -1.13 -17.82 14.48
N SER A 83 -1.09 -17.19 15.65
CA SER A 83 -2.22 -16.40 16.14
C SER A 83 -2.49 -15.22 15.21
N PHE A 84 -3.75 -14.91 14.95
CA PHE A 84 -4.12 -13.71 14.20
C PHE A 84 -3.66 -12.42 14.88
N SER A 85 -3.49 -12.45 16.20
CA SER A 85 -2.99 -11.33 17.01
C SER A 85 -1.46 -11.26 17.11
N ASP A 86 -0.72 -12.17 16.49
CA ASP A 86 0.74 -12.14 16.46
C ASP A 86 1.24 -11.05 15.51
N ASN A 87 1.34 -9.83 16.04
CA ASN A 87 1.81 -8.68 15.27
C ASN A 87 3.28 -8.81 14.86
N ALA A 88 4.11 -9.51 15.65
CA ALA A 88 5.52 -9.70 15.32
C ALA A 88 5.66 -10.54 14.04
N GLN A 89 4.95 -11.68 13.95
CA GLN A 89 4.99 -12.51 12.76
C GLN A 89 4.35 -11.82 11.55
N ARG A 90 3.26 -11.04 11.74
CA ARG A 90 2.62 -10.29 10.65
C ARG A 90 3.53 -9.23 10.03
N SER A 91 4.37 -8.59 10.84
CA SER A 91 5.36 -7.61 10.36
C SER A 91 6.53 -8.23 9.61
N ASN A 92 6.73 -9.55 9.71
CA ASN A 92 7.85 -10.24 9.07
C ASN A 92 7.57 -10.68 7.62
N TRP A 93 6.39 -10.36 7.06
CA TRP A 93 6.06 -10.70 5.68
C TRP A 93 6.72 -9.71 4.70
N SER A 94 7.94 -10.02 4.27
CA SER A 94 8.72 -9.23 3.32
C SER A 94 8.67 -9.85 1.91
N ASN A 95 8.73 -9.04 0.86
CA ASN A 95 8.92 -9.50 -0.53
C ASN A 95 10.33 -9.17 -1.07
N PHE A 96 11.22 -8.63 -0.23
CA PHE A 96 12.60 -8.32 -0.62
C PHE A 96 13.43 -9.60 -0.82
N PRO A 97 14.42 -9.59 -1.73
CA PRO A 97 15.43 -10.63 -1.82
C PRO A 97 16.16 -10.81 -0.48
N GLU A 98 16.36 -12.07 -0.09
CA GLU A 98 16.95 -12.64 1.14
C GLU A 98 17.26 -11.79 2.40
N GLY A 99 16.89 -12.38 3.55
CA GLY A 99 17.80 -12.53 4.69
C GLY A 99 17.74 -11.49 5.82
N MET A 100 17.44 -10.22 5.54
CA MET A 100 17.47 -9.21 6.61
C MET A 100 16.38 -9.39 7.66
N ILE A 101 15.23 -9.97 7.30
CA ILE A 101 14.09 -10.18 8.20
C ILE A 101 13.85 -11.68 8.36
N PRO A 102 13.94 -12.23 9.58
CA PRO A 102 13.58 -13.62 9.85
C PRO A 102 12.13 -13.87 9.45
N ARG A 103 11.90 -14.89 8.62
CA ARG A 103 10.56 -15.28 8.18
C ARG A 103 10.15 -16.57 8.88
N GLY A 104 9.08 -16.49 9.67
CA GLY A 104 8.40 -17.69 10.15
C GLY A 104 7.75 -18.47 8.99
N GLY A 105 7.44 -19.74 9.21
CA GLY A 105 6.88 -20.63 8.20
C GLY A 105 7.57 -21.98 8.11
N LEU A 106 6.92 -22.90 7.40
CA LEU A 106 7.45 -24.20 7.02
C LEU A 106 8.30 -24.05 5.74
N LYS A 107 9.54 -24.53 5.77
CA LYS A 107 10.43 -24.47 4.61
C LYS A 107 10.10 -25.63 3.65
N LEU A 108 10.15 -25.37 2.34
CA LEU A 108 9.91 -26.42 1.33
C LEU A 108 10.86 -27.62 1.49
N GLY A 109 12.14 -27.38 1.84
CA GLY A 109 13.11 -28.46 2.10
C GLY A 109 12.87 -29.26 3.40
N GLU A 110 11.93 -28.85 4.24
CA GLU A 110 11.47 -29.62 5.41
C GLU A 110 10.26 -30.51 5.08
N LEU A 111 9.74 -30.47 3.84
CA LEU A 111 8.68 -31.35 3.36
C LEU A 111 9.29 -32.62 2.75
N SER A 112 8.71 -33.77 3.06
CA SER A 112 8.96 -35.00 2.30
C SER A 112 8.14 -34.96 1.01
N ALA A 113 8.65 -35.59 -0.05
CA ALA A 113 7.78 -35.99 -1.16
C ALA A 113 6.81 -37.03 -0.57
N GLY A 114 5.54 -36.65 -0.41
CA GLY A 114 4.48 -37.56 0.03
C GLY A 114 4.28 -38.71 -0.94
#